data_AF-A0A5S9MJB6-F1
#
_entry.id   AF-A0A5S9MJB6-F1
#
_cell.length_a   1.000
_cell.length_b   1.000
_cell.length_c   1.000
_cell.angle_alpha   90.00
_cell.angle_beta   90.00
_cell.angle_gamma   90.00
#
_symmetry.space_group_name_H-M   'P 1'
#
loop_
_entity.id
_entity.type
_entity.pdbx_description
1 polymer ?
#
loop_
_entity_poly.entity_id
_entity_poly.type
_entity_poly.pdbx_seq_one_letter_code
_entity_poly.pdbx_strand_id
1 'polypeptide(L)' 'MFEEAGHRIAMGNAVDVIKEKKSTFITKGNHEDGVAYFIDLLLQNQFHEKKTLV' A
#
# COMPACT_ATOMS: atom_id res chain seq x y z
N MET A 1 10.82 7.06 6.14
CA MET A 1 10.40 5.69 5.74
C MET A 1 9.27 5.74 4.72
N PHE A 2 8.06 6.22 5.08
CA PHE A 2 6.93 6.21 4.16
C PHE A 2 7.07 7.20 2.98
N GLU A 3 7.57 8.41 3.22
CA GLU A 3 7.71 9.44 2.18
C GLU A 3 8.88 9.16 1.22
N GLU A 4 9.85 8.35 1.65
CA GLU A 4 11.05 7.98 0.88
C GLU A 4 10.91 6.63 0.15
N ALA A 5 9.83 5.88 0.41
CA ALA A 5 9.63 4.56 -0.18
C ALA A 5 9.07 4.68 -1.60
N GLY A 6 9.64 3.92 -2.54
CA GLY A 6 9.12 3.81 -3.91
C GLY A 6 7.70 3.24 -3.97
N HIS A 7 7.31 2.43 -2.98
CA HIS A 7 5.94 1.97 -2.80
C HIS A 7 5.47 2.30 -1.38
N ARG A 8 4.38 3.07 -1.28
CA ARG A 8 3.87 3.59 0.00
C ARG A 8 2.58 2.88 0.37
N ILE A 9 2.68 1.86 1.22
CA ILE A 9 1.61 0.87 1.43
C ILE A 9 1.01 1.00 2.82
N ALA A 10 -0.25 1.43 2.89
CA ALA A 10 -0.98 1.51 4.15
C ALA A 10 -1.73 0.21 4.44
N MET A 11 -1.70 -0.26 5.68
CA MET A 11 -2.58 -1.35 6.11
C MET A 11 -4.04 -0.90 6.13
N GLY A 12 -4.99 -1.82 5.92
CA GLY A 12 -6.42 -1.50 5.95
C GLY A 12 -6.88 -0.93 7.29
N ASN A 13 -6.26 -1.37 8.39
CA ASN A 13 -6.49 -0.87 9.74
C ASN A 13 -5.59 0.32 10.13
N ALA A 14 -4.85 0.92 9.19
CA ALA A 14 -4.08 2.13 9.46
C ALA A 14 -4.97 3.36 9.64
N VAL A 15 -4.42 4.39 10.29
CA VAL A 15 -5.09 5.68 10.47
C VAL A 15 -5.31 6.38 9.13
N ASP A 16 -6.40 7.15 9.04
CA ASP A 16 -6.87 7.75 7.78
C ASP A 16 -5.84 8.66 7.12
N VAL A 17 -5.08 9.43 7.91
CA VAL A 17 -4.01 10.29 7.39
C VAL A 17 -2.94 9.50 6.62
N ILE A 18 -2.66 8.26 7.01
CA ILE A 18 -1.68 7.41 6.31
C ILE A 18 -2.31 6.83 5.04
N LYS A 19 -3.54 6.31 5.14
CA LYS A 19 -4.27 5.73 4.00
C LYS A 19 -4.53 6.76 2.90
N GLU A 20 -5.02 7.93 3.25
CA GLU A 20 -5.50 8.93 2.29
C GLU A 20 -4.41 9.86 1.78
N LYS A 21 -3.48 10.28 2.63
CA LYS A 21 -2.54 11.37 2.30
C LYS A 21 -1.12 10.90 2.03
N LYS A 22 -0.74 9.71 2.48
CA LYS A 22 0.65 9.23 2.39
C LYS A 22 0.83 7.95 1.59
N SER A 23 -0.22 7.16 1.39
CA SER A 23 -0.13 5.88 0.67
C SER A 23 -0.47 5.99 -0.81
N THR A 24 0.19 5.17 -1.63
CA THR A 24 -0.18 4.94 -3.04
C THR A 24 -1.08 3.71 -3.20
N PHE A 25 -1.16 2.88 -2.15
CA PHE A 25 -2.01 1.71 -2.10
C PHE A 25 -2.37 1.35 -0.65
N ILE A 26 -3.59 0.86 -0.46
CA ILE A 26 -4.08 0.36 0.83
C ILE A 26 -4.22 -1.16 0.70
N THR A 27 -3.45 -1.89 1.50
CA THR A 27 -3.52 -3.35 1.61
C THR A 27 -4.56 -3.79 2.63
N LYS A 28 -4.70 -5.10 2.86
CA LYS A 28 -5.62 -5.68 3.86
C LYS A 28 -5.24 -5.28 5.29
N GLY A 29 -6.09 -5.62 6.26
CA GLY A 29 -5.79 -5.45 7.67
C GLY A 29 -4.64 -6.33 8.16
N ASN A 30 -4.11 -6.02 9.33
CA ASN A 30 -3.05 -6.82 9.97
C ASN A 30 -3.49 -8.25 10.35
N HIS A 31 -4.78 -8.46 10.62
CA HIS A 31 -5.36 -9.79 10.89
C HIS A 31 -5.77 -10.54 9.61
N GLU A 32 -5.51 -9.96 8.44
CA GLU A 32 -5.90 -10.49 7.12
C GLU A 32 -4.68 -10.60 6.18
N ASP A 33 -3.48 -10.77 6.76
CA ASP A 33 -2.22 -10.94 6.04
C ASP A 33 -1.87 -9.78 5.08
N GLY A 34 -2.22 -8.53 5.42
CA GLY A 34 -2.02 -7.39 4.53
C GLY A 34 -0.58 -7.18 4.03
N VAL A 35 0.43 -7.56 4.83
CA VAL A 35 1.82 -7.51 4.38
C VAL A 35 2.09 -8.58 3.31
N ALA A 36 1.73 -9.83 3.58
CA ALA A 36 1.96 -10.94 2.65
C ALA A 36 1.18 -10.76 1.35
N TYR A 37 -0.06 -10.27 1.43
CA TYR A 37 -0.90 -9.97 0.26
C TYR A 37 -0.22 -8.97 -0.68
N PHE A 38 0.37 -7.89 -0.15
CA PHE A 38 1.05 -6.91 -1.01
C PHE A 38 2.34 -7.45 -1.62
N ILE A 39 3.10 -8.26 -0.87
CA ILE A 39 4.30 -8.93 -1.39
C ILE A 39 3.92 -9.87 -2.55
N ASP A 40 2.83 -10.63 -2.42
CA ASP A 40 2.36 -11.54 -3.46
C ASP A 40 1.96 -10.79 -4.74
N LEU A 41 1.23 -9.66 -4.61
CA LEU A 41 0.90 -8.79 -5.76
C LEU A 41 2.15 -8.27 -6.48
N LEU A 42 3.20 -7.89 -5.73
CA LEU A 42 4.47 -7.44 -6.32
C LEU A 42 5.18 -8.58 -7.07
N LEU A 43 5.27 -9.76 -6.47
CA LEU A 43 5.95 -10.91 -7.07
C LEU A 43 5.22 -11.42 -8.32
N GLN A 44 3.89 -11.33 -8.33
CA GLN A 44 3.06 -11.70 -9.49
C GLN A 44 2.96 -10.60 -10.55
N ASN A 45 3.62 -9.44 -10.33
CA ASN A 45 3.56 -8.28 -11.21
C ASN A 45 2.12 -7.76 -11.45
N GLN A 46 1.26 -7.93 -10.45
CA GLN A 46 -0.16 -7.53 -10.44
C GLN A 46 -0.41 -6.20 -9.71
N PHE A 47 0.64 -5.61 -9.14
CA PHE A 47 0.55 -4.27 -8.59
C PHE A 47 0.63 -3.23 -9.71
N HIS A 48 -0.42 -2.41 -9.83
CA HIS A 48 -0.45 -1.24 -10.70
C HIS A 48 -0.60 0.00 -9.83
N GLU A 49 0.46 0.81 -9.77
CA GLU A 49 0.42 2.06 -9.03
C GLU A 49 -0.63 2.99 -9.64
N LYS A 50 -1.43 3.65 -8.80
CA LYS A 50 -2.32 4.71 -9.28
C LYS A 50 -1.44 5.80 -9.90
N LYS A 51 -1.51 5.96 -11.23
CA LYS A 51 -0.92 7.11 -11.92
C LYS A 51 -1.43 8.37 -11.23
N THR A 52 -0.54 9.05 -10.52
CA THR A 52 -0.80 10.42 -10.09
C THR A 52 -0.73 11.24 -11.38
N LEU A 53 -1.89 11.68 -11.88
CA LEU A 53 -1.95 12.69 -12.93
C LEU A 53 -1.32 13.95 -12.33
N VAL A 54 -0.13 14.30 -12.83
CA VAL A 54 0.55 15.56 -12.53
C VAL A 54 -0.08 16.67 -13.36
#